data_AF-A0A0P8BZX0-F1
#
_entry.id   AF-A0A0P8BZX0-F1
#
_cell.length_a   1.000
_cell.length_b   1.000
_cell.length_c   1.000
_cell.angle_alpha   90.00
_cell.angle_beta   90.00
_cell.angle_gamma   90.00
#
_symmetry.space_group_name_H-M   'P 1'
#
loop_
_entity.id
_entity.type
_entity.pdbx_description
1 polymer ?
#
loop_
_entity_poly.entity_id
_entity_poly.type
_entity_poly.pdbx_seq_one_letter_code
_entity_poly.pdbx_strand_id
1 'polypeptide(L)' 'MKPSSSTSNTGLPLSALALQLNLKHPLVQLAETIEWPSFEEKFGRAVKASGGRPALPTRLMVGLHYLKALY' A
#
# COMPACT_ATOMS: atom_id res chain seq x y z
N MET A 1 28.28 2.88 34.57
CA MET A 1 28.10 3.81 33.44
C MET A 1 27.18 3.14 32.43
N LYS A 2 26.13 3.83 31.98
CA LYS A 2 25.05 3.30 31.13
C LYS A 2 25.33 3.64 29.66
N PRO A 3 25.28 2.70 28.70
CA PRO A 3 25.13 3.07 27.29
C PRO A 3 23.65 3.22 26.95
N SER A 4 23.32 4.39 26.40
CA SER A 4 22.01 4.80 25.92
C SER A 4 21.57 3.96 24.72
N SER A 5 20.31 3.53 24.72
CA SER A 5 19.62 2.93 23.59
C SER A 5 19.50 3.92 22.43
N SER A 6 20.28 3.74 21.36
CA SER A 6 20.00 4.39 20.08
C SER A 6 19.07 3.50 19.27
N THR A 7 17.77 3.80 19.32
CA THR A 7 16.72 3.27 18.46
C THR A 7 17.15 3.43 17.00
N SER A 8 17.56 2.33 16.36
CA SER A 8 17.77 2.28 14.92
C SER A 8 16.41 2.35 14.24
N ASN A 9 15.98 3.56 13.88
CA ASN A 9 14.85 3.80 12.99
C ASN A 9 15.16 3.15 11.65
N THR A 10 14.80 1.87 11.55
CA THR A 10 14.97 1.09 10.34
C THR A 10 13.76 1.40 9.46
N GLY A 11 13.78 2.58 8.83
CA GLY A 11 12.81 2.90 7.80
C GLY A 11 13.04 1.96 6.63
N LEU A 12 12.07 1.06 6.39
CA LEU A 12 12.07 0.18 5.21
C LEU A 12 12.34 1.04 3.96
N PRO A 13 13.19 0.60 3.02
CA PRO A 13 13.50 1.38 1.83
C PRO A 13 12.21 1.57 1.03
N LEU A 14 11.69 2.79 1.04
CA LEU A 14 10.61 3.20 0.16
C LEU A 14 11.07 2.96 -1.28
N SER A 15 10.20 2.41 -2.12
CA SER A 15 10.48 2.28 -3.55
C SER A 15 10.84 3.65 -4.15
N ALA A 16 11.68 3.70 -5.19
CA ALA A 16 12.05 4.96 -5.86
C ALA A 16 10.82 5.79 -6.28
N LEU A 17 9.73 5.12 -6.65
CA LEU A 17 8.45 5.75 -6.97
C LEU A 17 7.82 6.46 -5.77
N ALA A 18 7.91 5.87 -4.58
CA ALA A 18 7.34 6.47 -3.37
C ALA A 18 8.06 7.78 -2.99
N LEU A 19 9.35 7.94 -3.33
CA LEU A 19 10.06 9.21 -3.15
C LEU A 19 9.57 10.31 -4.10
N GLN A 20 8.97 9.95 -5.24
CA GLN A 20 8.45 10.91 -6.22
C GLN A 20 7.02 11.35 -5.88
N LEU A 21 6.36 10.71 -4.91
CA LEU A 21 4.99 11.03 -4.50
C LEU A 21 4.98 12.15 -3.46
N ASN A 22 4.03 13.07 -3.60
CA ASN A 22 3.71 14.01 -2.54
C ASN A 22 2.94 13.27 -1.44
N LEU A 23 3.60 13.00 -0.30
CA LEU A 23 2.99 12.30 0.84
C LEU A 23 1.82 13.08 1.49
N LYS A 24 1.74 14.40 1.25
CA LYS A 24 0.60 15.22 1.70
C LYS A 24 -0.60 15.15 0.76
N HIS A 25 -0.51 14.41 -0.34
CA HIS A 25 -1.61 14.27 -1.27
C HIS A 25 -2.77 13.50 -0.61
N PRO A 26 -4.03 13.98 -0.72
CA PRO A 26 -5.18 13.36 -0.05
C PRO A 26 -5.35 11.87 -0.36
N LEU A 27 -5.09 11.44 -1.59
CA LEU A 27 -5.16 10.00 -1.96
C LEU A 27 -4.08 9.15 -1.28
N VAL A 28 -2.88 9.71 -1.03
CA VAL A 28 -1.81 8.99 -0.34
C VAL A 28 -2.19 8.81 1.14
N GLN A 29 -2.66 9.88 1.78
CA GLN A 29 -3.15 9.84 3.16
C GLN A 29 -4.33 8.88 3.31
N LEU A 30 -5.31 8.95 2.40
CA LEU A 30 -6.44 8.02 2.38
C LEU A 30 -5.95 6.57 2.27
N ALA A 31 -5.02 6.31 1.35
CA ALA A 31 -4.46 4.97 1.20
C ALA A 31 -3.71 4.49 2.45
N GLU A 32 -3.13 5.35 3.27
CA GLU A 32 -2.50 4.93 4.53
C GLU A 32 -3.52 4.61 5.63
N THR A 33 -4.71 5.22 5.59
CA THR A 33 -5.77 4.98 6.58
C THR A 33 -6.61 3.72 6.33
N ILE A 34 -6.55 3.16 5.11
CA ILE A 34 -7.35 1.99 4.73
C ILE A 34 -6.69 0.71 5.25
N GLU A 35 -7.46 -0.14 5.93
CA GLU A 35 -7.03 -1.45 6.39
C GLU A 35 -6.96 -2.48 5.23
N TRP A 36 -5.98 -2.33 4.35
CA TRP A 36 -5.83 -3.16 3.14
C TRP A 36 -5.86 -4.66 3.36
N PRO A 37 -5.27 -5.26 4.42
CA PRO A 37 -5.33 -6.70 4.63
C PRO A 37 -6.76 -7.26 4.70
N SER A 38 -7.68 -6.54 5.35
CA SER A 38 -9.11 -6.93 5.41
C SER A 38 -9.77 -6.90 4.03
N PHE A 39 -9.37 -5.94 3.19
CA PHE A 39 -9.82 -5.85 1.80
C PHE A 39 -9.23 -7.01 0.99
N GLU A 40 -7.93 -7.26 1.05
CA GLU A 40 -7.30 -8.38 0.34
C GLU A 40 -7.89 -9.73 0.78
N GLU A 41 -8.30 -9.92 2.04
CA GLU A 41 -8.97 -11.15 2.46
C GLU A 41 -10.35 -11.30 1.81
N LYS A 42 -11.15 -10.22 1.80
CA LYS A 42 -12.51 -10.23 1.24
C LYS A 42 -12.51 -10.35 -0.29
N PHE A 43 -11.63 -9.61 -0.95
CA PHE A 43 -11.52 -9.56 -2.41
C PHE A 43 -10.61 -10.66 -2.97
N GLY A 44 -9.58 -11.08 -2.24
CA GLY A 44 -8.69 -12.17 -2.64
C GLY A 44 -9.40 -13.53 -2.69
N ARG A 45 -10.42 -13.75 -1.85
CA ARG A 45 -11.30 -14.93 -1.96
C ARG A 45 -12.08 -14.96 -3.28
N ALA A 46 -12.39 -13.81 -3.86
CA ALA A 46 -13.10 -13.74 -5.15
C ALA A 46 -12.18 -14.06 -6.34
N VAL A 47 -10.86 -13.87 -6.19
CA VAL A 47 -9.87 -14.16 -7.23
C VAL A 47 -9.34 -15.57 -7.03
N LYS A 48 -10.13 -16.57 -7.41
CA LYS A 48 -9.72 -17.98 -7.41
C LYS A 48 -8.55 -18.14 -8.38
N ALA A 49 -7.37 -18.49 -7.87
CA ALA A 49 -6.17 -18.75 -8.68
C ALA A 49 -6.32 -20.06 -9.47
N SER A 50 -7.12 -20.07 -10.54
CA SER A 50 -7.11 -21.16 -11.51
C SER A 50 -5.91 -20.98 -12.44
N GLY A 51 -4.72 -21.41 -11.99
CA GLY A 51 -3.55 -21.63 -12.84
C GLY A 51 -3.16 -20.49 -13.79
N GLY A 52 -3.04 -19.26 -13.29
CA GLY A 52 -2.70 -18.08 -14.10
C GLY A 52 -1.93 -17.01 -13.32
N ARG A 53 -1.74 -15.83 -13.94
CA ARG A 53 -1.07 -14.67 -13.32
C ARG A 53 -1.72 -14.35 -11.96
N PRO A 54 -0.92 -14.11 -10.89
CA PRO A 54 -1.46 -13.78 -9.59
C PRO A 54 -2.38 -12.57 -9.68
N ALA A 55 -3.43 -12.58 -8.85
CA ALA A 55 -4.36 -11.47 -8.71
C ALA A 55 -3.58 -10.15 -8.53
N LEU A 56 -3.99 -9.10 -9.24
CA LEU A 56 -3.48 -7.77 -8.95
C LEU A 56 -3.88 -7.40 -7.51
N PRO A 57 -3.00 -6.74 -6.74
CA PRO A 57 -3.35 -6.26 -5.41
C PRO A 57 -4.63 -5.41 -5.47
N THR A 58 -5.57 -5.66 -4.57
CA THR A 58 -6.82 -4.90 -4.44
C THR A 58 -6.53 -3.41 -4.32
N ARG A 59 -5.47 -3.04 -3.57
CA ARG A 59 -5.00 -1.64 -3.46
C ARG A 59 -4.72 -0.98 -4.82
N LEU A 60 -4.10 -1.71 -5.75
CA LEU A 60 -3.78 -1.18 -7.07
C LEU A 60 -5.06 -0.95 -7.88
N MET A 61 -5.95 -1.94 -7.90
CA MET A 61 -7.23 -1.85 -8.63
C MET A 61 -8.08 -0.69 -8.13
N VAL A 62 -8.23 -0.56 -6.81
CA VAL A 62 -8.98 0.53 -6.17
C VAL A 62 -8.32 1.87 -6.45
N GLY A 63 -6.99 1.97 -6.31
CA GLY A 63 -6.24 3.18 -6.60
C GLY A 63 -6.42 3.66 -8.05
N LEU A 64 -6.36 2.76 -9.02
CA LEU A 64 -6.61 3.08 -10.43
C LEU A 64 -8.05 3.54 -10.68
N HIS A 65 -9.04 2.94 -10.01
CA HIS A 65 -10.43 3.40 -10.10
C HIS A 65 -10.60 4.81 -9.54
N TYR A 66 -9.95 5.13 -8.41
CA TYR A 66 -9.96 6.50 -7.87
C TYR A 66 -9.32 7.49 -8.83
N LEU A 67 -8.17 7.14 -9.42
CA LEU A 67 -7.51 8.01 -10.39
C LEU A 67 -8.39 8.26 -11.61
N LYS A 68 -9.02 7.21 -12.16
CA LYS A 68 -9.97 7.31 -13.28
C LYS A 68 -11.22 8.14 -12.94
N ALA A 69 -11.67 8.12 -11.69
CA ALA A 69 -12.86 8.87 -11.29
C ALA A 69 -12.57 10.37 -11.08
N LEU A 70 -11.33 10.72 -10.74
CA LEU A 70 -10.91 12.09 -10.42
C LEU A 70 -10.32 12.84 -11.63
N TYR A 71 -9.89 12.13 -12.66
CA TYR A 71 -9.23 12.66 -13.87
C TYR A 71 -9.80 12.00 -15.12
#